data_AF-A0AAV1TYP9-F1
#
_entry.id   AF-A0AAV1TYP9-F1
#
_cell.length_a   1.000
_cell.length_b   1.000
_cell.length_c   1.000
_cell.angle_alpha   90.00
_cell.angle_beta   90.00
_cell.angle_gamma   90.00
#
_symmetry.space_group_name_H-M   'P 1'
#
loop_
_entity.id
_entity.type
_entity.pdbx_description
1 polymer ?
#
loop_
_entity_poly.entity_id
_entity_poly.type
_entity_poly.pdbx_seq_one_letter_code
_entity_poly.pdbx_strand_id
1 'polypeptide(L)'
;MFLRQSLLFTATLLWNQTESALDNRNKTLAVGLHHSSLPRPNENPLDVQTLSELQESATVNVTNRVDQEDEARFVSSALVGNLRNHAAIFAVNMAVARKLPPALAFSALRVGKGQDNSDEVLCTLIKYASEYEAPKGQERWYTPEKVFSLLVKTRSVDKVLGLFKAAKLQTDVEKLFGLLYQEGFSTLRESMNQEWLASKTKPDVVFRLLGLTKGLLEKQSLNVYHWVLYCQKFRQEYDGKASAVENIAKPLLEAGTVPRLLLFREDFVRANRVHKDLMKLVDMIQDALYEGLIETKKISPVLAYRHLQWYKIQNASQLPKSSSALEDFTSAYESHMASLKKK
;
A
#
# COMPACT_ATOMS: atom_id res chain seq x y z
N MET A 1 40.58 4.60 -9.10
CA MET A 1 41.00 3.37 -8.37
C MET A 1 40.33 3.23 -7.00
N PHE A 2 40.15 4.33 -6.25
CA PHE A 2 39.50 4.34 -4.92
C PHE A 2 38.04 3.82 -4.87
N LEU A 3 37.22 4.03 -5.90
CA LEU A 3 35.82 3.54 -5.95
C LEU A 3 35.70 2.01 -5.98
N ARG A 4 36.64 1.30 -6.61
CA ARG A 4 36.65 -0.17 -6.63
C ARG A 4 37.03 -0.76 -5.29
N GLN A 5 37.95 -0.12 -4.57
CA GLN A 5 38.39 -0.58 -3.24
C GLN A 5 37.33 -0.29 -2.17
N SER A 6 36.62 0.84 -2.26
CA SER A 6 35.51 1.14 -1.34
C SER A 6 34.33 0.16 -1.50
N LEU A 7 34.02 -0.26 -2.73
CA LEU A 7 32.98 -1.27 -3.01
C LEU A 7 33.37 -2.67 -2.48
N LEU A 8 34.64 -3.05 -2.63
CA LEU A 8 35.18 -4.31 -2.09
C LEU A 8 35.18 -4.33 -0.56
N PHE A 9 35.42 -3.19 0.09
CA PHE A 9 35.41 -3.07 1.55
C PHE A 9 34.00 -3.21 2.13
N THR A 10 32.98 -2.58 1.52
CA THR A 10 31.57 -2.83 1.87
C THR A 10 31.11 -4.26 1.58
N ALA A 11 31.65 -4.89 0.53
CA ALA A 11 31.33 -6.27 0.19
C ALA A 11 31.94 -7.28 1.18
N THR A 12 33.11 -6.99 1.76
CA THR A 12 33.71 -7.82 2.82
C THR A 12 33.03 -7.61 4.18
N LEU A 13 32.52 -6.40 4.45
CA LEU A 13 31.72 -6.13 5.65
C LEU A 13 30.36 -6.84 5.62
N LEU A 14 29.72 -6.95 4.45
CA LEU A 14 28.51 -7.75 4.24
C LEU A 14 28.80 -9.27 4.22
N TRP A 15 29.99 -9.68 3.79
CA TRP A 15 30.44 -11.08 3.76
C TRP A 15 30.53 -11.69 5.17
N ASN A 16 31.11 -10.97 6.13
CA ASN A 16 31.23 -11.44 7.52
C ASN A 16 29.89 -11.49 8.28
N GLN A 17 28.83 -10.83 7.76
CA GLN A 17 27.49 -10.87 8.36
C GLN A 17 26.66 -12.10 7.97
N THR A 18 27.00 -12.79 6.87
CA THR A 18 26.22 -13.94 6.38
C THR A 18 26.67 -15.29 6.94
N GLU A 19 27.92 -15.43 7.41
CA GLU A 19 28.40 -16.68 8.03
C GLU A 19 27.91 -16.83 9.49
N SER A 20 27.78 -15.74 10.24
CA SER A 20 27.34 -15.81 11.66
C SER A 20 25.84 -16.15 11.83
N ALA A 21 25.03 -16.06 10.78
CA ALA A 21 23.59 -16.35 10.83
C ALA A 21 23.25 -17.82 10.55
N LEU A 22 24.25 -18.67 10.26
CA LEU A 22 24.07 -20.06 9.86
C LEU A 22 24.23 -21.08 11.00
N ASP A 23 24.60 -20.67 12.22
CA ASP A 23 24.96 -21.64 13.29
C ASP A 23 24.08 -21.59 14.55
N ASN A 24 22.85 -21.08 14.46
CA ASN A 24 21.98 -21.12 15.64
C ASN A 24 20.51 -21.32 15.29
N ARG A 25 20.14 -22.57 14.96
CA ARG A 25 18.78 -23.11 15.11
C ARG A 25 18.78 -24.62 14.86
N ASN A 26 19.12 -25.38 15.91
CA ASN A 26 18.54 -26.68 16.22
C ASN A 26 19.25 -27.29 17.46
N LYS A 27 18.60 -27.24 18.62
CA LYS A 27 18.54 -28.33 19.64
C LYS A 27 17.90 -27.82 20.93
N THR A 28 16.66 -28.21 21.16
CA THR A 28 16.09 -28.33 22.51
C THR A 28 15.20 -29.57 22.53
N LEU A 29 15.77 -30.69 22.98
CA LEU A 29 15.06 -31.83 23.55
C LEU A 29 15.98 -32.52 24.58
N ALA A 30 15.52 -32.46 25.83
CA ALA A 30 15.69 -33.33 27.00
C ALA A 30 17.05 -33.96 27.42
N VAL A 31 17.46 -33.58 28.65
CA VAL A 31 17.91 -34.39 29.82
C VAL A 31 19.06 -35.41 29.68
N GLY A 32 20.11 -35.22 30.51
CA GLY A 32 21.03 -36.28 30.95
C GLY A 32 22.32 -35.76 31.60
N LEU A 33 22.50 -36.00 32.91
CA LEU A 33 23.68 -35.73 33.73
C LEU A 33 24.95 -36.45 33.21
N HIS A 34 26.12 -35.80 33.25
CA HIS A 34 27.31 -36.21 34.04
C HIS A 34 28.59 -35.42 33.65
N HIS A 35 29.54 -35.43 34.59
CA HIS A 35 30.67 -34.52 34.81
C HIS A 35 31.88 -34.62 33.86
N SER A 36 32.63 -33.51 33.82
CA SER A 36 34.12 -33.39 33.91
C SER A 36 34.95 -32.96 32.68
N SER A 37 35.67 -31.83 32.88
CA SER A 37 37.06 -31.47 32.52
C SER A 37 37.50 -31.09 31.08
N LEU A 38 37.53 -29.77 30.80
CA LEU A 38 38.63 -28.83 30.37
C LEU A 38 39.94 -29.35 29.68
N PRO A 39 40.78 -28.51 29.00
CA PRO A 39 40.64 -27.10 28.53
C PRO A 39 41.31 -26.73 27.15
N ARG A 40 41.07 -25.46 26.72
CA ARG A 40 41.90 -24.50 25.90
C ARG A 40 41.41 -24.16 24.48
N PRO A 41 41.82 -23.01 23.88
CA PRO A 41 42.00 -21.66 24.44
C PRO A 41 41.45 -20.51 23.55
N ASN A 42 41.14 -19.39 24.20
CA ASN A 42 41.28 -18.02 23.69
C ASN A 42 40.39 -17.53 22.53
N GLU A 43 39.20 -17.04 22.87
CA GLU A 43 38.51 -15.98 22.13
C GLU A 43 38.06 -14.89 23.11
N ASN A 44 38.42 -13.65 22.81
CA ASN A 44 37.97 -12.47 23.54
C ASN A 44 36.47 -12.23 23.27
N PRO A 45 35.69 -11.81 24.29
CA PRO A 45 34.28 -11.47 24.13
C PRO A 45 34.16 -10.03 23.65
N LEU A 46 33.49 -9.80 22.52
CA LEU A 46 33.03 -8.46 22.14
C LEU A 46 31.54 -8.52 21.82
N ASP A 47 30.84 -7.60 22.48
CA ASP A 47 29.45 -7.66 22.84
C ASP A 47 28.46 -7.62 21.68
N VAL A 48 27.44 -8.47 21.81
CA VAL A 48 26.24 -8.58 20.98
C VAL A 48 25.37 -7.30 21.04
N GLN A 49 25.65 -6.37 21.96
CA GLN A 49 24.90 -5.11 22.12
C GLN A 49 25.22 -4.04 21.06
N THR A 50 26.38 -4.09 20.40
CA THR A 50 26.80 -3.05 19.43
C THR A 50 26.04 -3.10 18.08
N LEU A 51 25.30 -4.19 17.82
CA LEU A 51 24.56 -4.38 16.56
C LEU A 51 23.16 -3.75 16.56
N SER A 52 22.56 -3.52 17.73
CA SER A 52 21.30 -2.78 17.81
C SER A 52 21.50 -1.27 17.66
N GLU A 53 22.65 -0.73 18.09
CA GLU A 53 22.90 0.72 18.13
C GLU A 53 23.26 1.35 16.78
N LEU A 54 23.81 0.57 15.83
CA LEU A 54 24.06 1.04 14.45
C LEU A 54 22.84 0.95 13.52
N GLN A 55 21.76 0.30 13.97
CA GLN A 55 20.48 0.22 13.25
C GLN A 55 19.47 1.30 13.70
N GLU A 56 19.69 1.91 14.87
CA GLU A 56 18.85 3.00 15.42
C GLU A 56 19.35 4.42 15.10
N SER A 57 20.59 4.59 14.63
CA SER A 57 21.20 5.91 14.36
C SER A 57 21.09 6.39 12.90
N ALA A 58 20.08 5.91 12.17
CA ALA A 58 19.65 6.51 10.89
C ALA A 58 18.12 6.38 10.74
N THR A 59 17.39 6.89 11.73
CA THR A 59 15.96 7.15 11.64
C THR A 59 15.68 8.24 10.59
N VAL A 60 15.18 7.81 9.43
CA VAL A 60 13.90 8.31 8.91
C VAL A 60 13.17 7.12 8.29
N ASN A 61 12.29 6.49 9.06
CA ASN A 61 11.26 5.62 8.49
C ASN A 61 10.31 6.50 7.67
N VAL A 62 10.61 6.70 6.39
CA VAL A 62 9.64 7.21 5.41
C VAL A 62 8.71 6.06 5.05
N THR A 63 7.88 5.67 5.99
CA THR A 63 6.66 4.91 5.72
C THR A 63 5.55 5.63 6.44
N ASN A 64 4.47 5.92 5.70
CA ASN A 64 3.28 6.69 6.05
C ASN A 64 2.55 6.19 7.32
N ARG A 65 3.23 6.12 8.47
CA ARG A 65 2.69 5.72 9.76
C ARG A 65 1.80 6.82 10.33
N VAL A 66 0.86 6.39 11.16
CA VAL A 66 -0.20 7.20 11.79
C VAL A 66 0.34 8.39 12.60
N ASP A 67 1.63 8.38 12.97
CA ASP A 67 2.21 9.37 13.91
C ASP A 67 3.28 10.32 13.32
N GLN A 68 3.32 10.57 12.01
CA GLN A 68 4.16 11.64 11.45
C GLN A 68 3.31 12.69 10.73
N GLU A 69 2.99 13.76 11.46
CA GLU A 69 2.89 15.12 10.92
C GLU A 69 4.32 15.66 10.91
N ASP A 70 4.98 15.67 9.75
CA ASP A 70 6.09 16.62 9.53
C ASP A 70 6.38 16.81 8.04
N GLU A 71 6.20 18.06 7.62
CA GLU A 71 6.61 18.61 6.33
C GLU A 71 8.14 18.67 6.25
N ALA A 72 8.80 17.57 5.87
CA ALA A 72 10.21 17.61 5.49
C ALA A 72 10.38 17.25 4.02
N ARG A 73 10.54 18.30 3.20
CA ARG A 73 10.99 18.24 1.81
C ARG A 73 12.31 17.47 1.73
N PHE A 74 12.29 16.22 1.28
CA PHE A 74 13.51 15.54 0.85
C PHE A 74 13.83 15.91 -0.60
N VAL A 75 14.62 16.97 -0.77
CA VAL A 75 15.39 17.18 -1.99
C VAL A 75 16.57 16.21 -1.96
N SER A 76 16.31 14.95 -2.27
CA SER A 76 17.37 13.96 -2.55
C SER A 76 18.04 14.32 -3.87
N SER A 77 19.35 14.60 -3.84
CA SER A 77 20.12 14.93 -5.05
C SER A 77 20.15 13.74 -6.03
N ALA A 78 20.18 14.04 -7.33
CA ALA A 78 20.24 13.04 -8.40
C ALA A 78 21.42 12.06 -8.25
N LEU A 79 22.50 12.47 -7.57
CA LEU A 79 23.70 11.68 -7.36
C LEU A 79 23.49 10.54 -6.34
N VAL A 80 22.73 10.80 -5.27
CA VAL A 80 22.35 9.77 -4.28
C VAL A 80 21.36 8.77 -4.90
N GLY A 81 20.44 9.26 -5.74
CA GLY A 81 19.52 8.42 -6.51
C GLY A 81 20.25 7.46 -7.46
N ASN A 82 21.22 7.97 -8.21
CA ASN A 82 22.01 7.17 -9.15
C ASN A 82 22.84 6.07 -8.46
N LEU A 83 23.49 6.39 -7.33
CA LEU A 83 24.26 5.40 -6.57
C LEU A 83 23.37 4.28 -6.02
N ARG A 84 22.17 4.61 -5.52
CA ARG A 84 21.20 3.62 -5.04
C ARG A 84 20.71 2.72 -6.18
N ASN A 85 20.44 3.29 -7.35
CA ASN A 85 20.00 2.51 -8.50
C ASN A 85 21.10 1.55 -8.98
N HIS A 86 22.36 1.98 -9.03
CA HIS A 86 23.49 1.09 -9.37
C HIS A 86 23.68 -0.03 -8.34
N ALA A 87 23.54 0.24 -7.05
CA ALA A 87 23.57 -0.78 -6.02
C ALA A 87 22.42 -1.80 -6.18
N ALA A 88 21.22 -1.33 -6.49
CA ALA A 88 20.06 -2.19 -6.73
C ALA A 88 20.25 -3.08 -7.97
N ILE A 89 20.74 -2.53 -9.08
CA ILE A 89 21.07 -3.28 -10.29
C ILE A 89 22.12 -4.35 -10.00
N PHE A 90 23.19 -3.98 -9.28
CA PHE A 90 24.23 -4.93 -8.89
C PHE A 90 23.67 -6.06 -8.00
N ALA A 91 22.84 -5.73 -7.02
CA ALA A 91 22.22 -6.71 -6.13
C ALA A 91 21.29 -7.67 -6.90
N VAL A 92 20.48 -7.17 -7.83
CA VAL A 92 19.66 -8.03 -8.71
C VAL A 92 20.54 -8.95 -9.56
N ASN A 93 21.54 -8.40 -10.25
CA ASN A 93 22.42 -9.19 -11.10
C ASN A 93 23.15 -10.28 -10.31
N MET A 94 23.58 -9.97 -9.09
CA MET A 94 24.20 -10.94 -8.20
C MET A 94 23.20 -12.02 -7.76
N ALA A 95 21.98 -11.65 -7.38
CA ALA A 95 20.94 -12.60 -7.00
C ALA A 95 20.59 -13.56 -8.14
N VAL A 96 20.47 -13.05 -9.37
CA VAL A 96 20.24 -13.84 -10.58
C VAL A 96 21.43 -14.76 -10.86
N ALA A 97 22.65 -14.22 -10.90
CA ALA A 97 23.86 -14.98 -11.22
C ALA A 97 24.14 -16.10 -10.21
N ARG A 98 23.84 -15.87 -8.93
CA ARG A 98 24.04 -16.85 -7.85
C ARG A 98 22.83 -17.73 -7.58
N LYS A 99 21.73 -17.55 -8.33
CA LYS A 99 20.46 -18.25 -8.10
C LYS A 99 20.02 -18.18 -6.64
N LEU A 100 20.05 -16.98 -6.04
CA LEU A 100 19.60 -16.80 -4.67
C LEU A 100 18.08 -16.97 -4.54
N PRO A 101 17.56 -17.55 -3.44
CA PRO A 101 16.12 -17.61 -3.20
C PRO A 101 15.44 -16.24 -3.41
N PRO A 102 14.37 -16.14 -4.21
CA PRO A 102 13.72 -14.86 -4.50
C PRO A 102 13.32 -14.07 -3.25
N ALA A 103 12.90 -14.76 -2.19
CA ALA A 103 12.59 -14.14 -0.90
C ALA A 103 13.72 -13.24 -0.38
N LEU A 104 14.97 -13.70 -0.49
CA LEU A 104 16.15 -12.96 -0.04
C LEU A 104 16.42 -11.76 -0.94
N ALA A 105 16.28 -11.92 -2.26
CA ALA A 105 16.49 -10.84 -3.22
C ALA A 105 15.46 -9.70 -3.04
N PHE A 106 14.18 -10.05 -2.88
CA PHE A 106 13.12 -9.08 -2.57
C PHE A 106 13.34 -8.39 -1.22
N SER A 107 13.79 -9.14 -0.20
CA SER A 107 14.09 -8.58 1.13
C SER A 107 15.29 -7.62 1.11
N ALA A 108 16.39 -8.01 0.44
CA ALA A 108 17.61 -7.22 0.32
C ALA A 108 17.36 -5.88 -0.41
N LEU A 109 16.48 -5.89 -1.41
CA LEU A 109 16.05 -4.68 -2.13
C LEU A 109 14.94 -3.90 -1.41
N ARG A 110 14.53 -4.37 -0.22
CA ARG A 110 13.48 -3.78 0.61
C ARG A 110 12.20 -3.51 -0.18
N VAL A 111 11.85 -4.42 -1.09
CA VAL A 111 10.65 -4.31 -1.92
C VAL A 111 9.42 -4.25 -1.01
N GLY A 112 8.53 -3.29 -1.26
CA GLY A 112 7.35 -3.05 -0.43
C GLY A 112 7.59 -2.25 0.86
N LYS A 113 8.82 -1.77 1.11
CA LYS A 113 9.17 -0.93 2.28
C LYS A 113 9.51 0.53 1.94
N GLY A 114 9.01 1.04 0.82
CA GLY A 114 9.18 2.44 0.39
C GLY A 114 10.51 2.75 -0.30
N GLN A 115 11.35 1.74 -0.57
CA GLN A 115 12.57 1.94 -1.34
C GLN A 115 12.25 2.17 -2.82
N ASP A 116 12.78 3.27 -3.38
CA ASP A 116 12.62 3.62 -4.78
C ASP A 116 13.53 2.76 -5.68
N ASN A 117 13.10 1.53 -5.89
CA ASN A 117 13.70 0.63 -6.87
C ASN A 117 13.22 1.01 -8.26
N SER A 118 14.11 1.11 -9.24
CA SER A 118 13.72 1.39 -10.62
C SER A 118 12.79 0.31 -11.19
N ASP A 119 11.96 0.70 -12.14
CA ASP A 119 11.02 -0.23 -12.80
C ASP A 119 11.78 -1.38 -13.48
N GLU A 120 12.96 -1.10 -14.05
CA GLU A 120 13.84 -2.11 -14.67
C GLU A 120 14.35 -3.16 -13.67
N VAL A 121 14.79 -2.70 -12.48
CA VAL A 121 15.22 -3.57 -11.38
C VAL A 121 14.08 -4.49 -10.94
N LEU A 122 12.88 -3.92 -10.78
CA LEU A 122 11.71 -4.69 -10.35
C LEU A 122 11.24 -5.67 -11.42
N CYS A 123 11.22 -5.27 -12.71
CA CYS A 123 10.88 -6.17 -13.81
C CYS A 123 11.83 -7.37 -13.88
N THR A 124 13.14 -7.12 -13.78
CA THR A 124 14.15 -8.18 -13.77
C THR A 124 13.94 -9.13 -12.60
N LEU A 125 13.64 -8.58 -11.42
CA LEU A 125 13.45 -9.37 -10.20
C LEU A 125 12.15 -10.20 -10.24
N ILE A 126 11.06 -9.65 -10.75
CA ILE A 126 9.78 -10.36 -10.93
C ILE A 126 9.98 -11.51 -11.92
N LYS A 127 10.62 -11.24 -13.06
CA LYS A 127 10.93 -12.27 -14.06
C LYS A 127 11.80 -13.37 -13.47
N TYR A 128 12.86 -13.00 -12.77
CA TYR A 128 13.73 -13.94 -12.08
C TYR A 128 12.97 -14.84 -11.10
N ALA A 129 12.12 -14.26 -10.24
CA ALA A 129 11.33 -15.04 -9.31
C ALA A 129 10.34 -15.97 -10.01
N SER A 130 9.78 -15.55 -11.14
CA SER A 130 8.92 -16.39 -11.97
C SER A 130 9.69 -17.56 -12.61
N GLU A 131 10.97 -17.42 -12.93
CA GLU A 131 11.78 -18.48 -13.55
C GLU A 131 12.55 -19.33 -12.53
N TYR A 132 12.52 -18.92 -11.25
CA TYR A 132 13.29 -19.57 -10.20
C TYR A 132 12.78 -20.99 -9.88
N GLU A 133 13.65 -21.97 -10.08
CA GLU A 133 13.42 -23.36 -9.70
C GLU A 133 13.79 -23.58 -8.22
N ALA A 134 12.79 -23.86 -7.40
CA ALA A 134 13.02 -24.21 -6.00
C ALA A 134 13.75 -25.57 -5.90
N PRO A 135 14.63 -25.75 -4.90
CA PRO A 135 15.22 -27.06 -4.59
C PRO A 135 14.15 -28.15 -4.45
N LYS A 136 14.49 -29.39 -4.85
CA LYS A 136 13.55 -30.53 -4.78
C LYS A 136 12.93 -30.65 -3.38
N GLY A 137 11.61 -30.70 -3.33
CA GLY A 137 10.84 -30.82 -2.08
C GLY A 137 10.50 -29.49 -1.39
N GLN A 138 10.94 -28.34 -1.94
CA GLN A 138 10.52 -27.02 -1.44
C GLN A 138 9.39 -26.45 -2.29
N GLU A 139 8.43 -25.80 -1.63
CA GLU A 139 7.36 -25.08 -2.31
C GLU A 139 7.93 -23.89 -3.08
N ARG A 140 7.37 -23.64 -4.27
CA ARG A 140 7.76 -22.50 -5.10
C ARG A 140 7.36 -21.21 -4.40
N TRP A 141 8.34 -20.36 -4.10
CA TRP A 141 8.10 -19.09 -3.41
C TRP A 141 7.22 -18.13 -4.22
N TYR A 142 7.35 -18.17 -5.56
CA TYR A 142 6.68 -17.25 -6.48
C TYR A 142 5.23 -17.67 -6.75
N THR A 143 4.32 -16.75 -6.46
CA THR A 143 2.99 -16.67 -7.07
C THR A 143 2.74 -15.22 -7.49
N PRO A 144 2.02 -14.97 -8.60
CA PRO A 144 1.80 -13.61 -9.06
C PRO A 144 1.04 -12.77 -8.03
N GLU A 145 0.08 -13.36 -7.30
CA GLU A 145 -0.67 -12.69 -6.23
C GLU A 145 0.24 -12.21 -5.09
N LYS A 146 1.17 -13.05 -4.64
CA LYS A 146 2.08 -12.71 -3.54
C LYS A 146 3.02 -11.56 -3.93
N VAL A 147 3.61 -11.63 -5.11
CA VAL A 147 4.50 -10.57 -5.61
C VAL A 147 3.71 -9.29 -5.87
N PHE A 148 2.50 -9.41 -6.40
CA PHE A 148 1.59 -8.28 -6.61
C PHE A 148 1.25 -7.58 -5.29
N SER A 149 0.76 -8.31 -4.28
CA SER A 149 0.41 -7.77 -2.96
C SER A 149 1.59 -7.08 -2.28
N LEU A 150 2.81 -7.59 -2.45
CA LEU A 150 4.02 -6.96 -1.91
C LEU A 150 4.33 -5.61 -2.58
N LEU A 151 4.17 -5.52 -3.90
CA LEU A 151 4.50 -4.32 -4.67
C LEU A 151 3.47 -3.20 -4.47
N VAL A 152 2.18 -3.54 -4.39
CA VAL A 152 1.10 -2.55 -4.22
C VAL A 152 1.08 -1.87 -2.85
N LYS A 153 1.93 -2.30 -1.92
CA LYS A 153 2.20 -1.56 -0.67
C LYS A 153 2.75 -0.16 -0.91
N THR A 154 3.44 0.02 -2.04
CA THR A 154 4.23 1.23 -2.33
C THR A 154 3.97 1.81 -3.71
N ARG A 155 3.25 1.07 -4.57
CA ARG A 155 3.04 1.41 -5.98
C ARG A 155 1.59 1.24 -6.35
N SER A 156 1.12 2.05 -7.32
CA SER A 156 -0.26 1.94 -7.76
C SER A 156 -0.52 0.61 -8.48
N VAL A 157 -1.77 0.13 -8.40
CA VAL A 157 -2.23 -1.11 -9.06
C VAL A 157 -1.82 -1.15 -10.54
N ASP A 158 -2.11 -0.07 -11.29
CA ASP A 158 -1.77 0.03 -12.71
C ASP A 158 -0.26 -0.05 -12.98
N LYS A 159 0.53 0.60 -12.12
CA LYS A 159 2.00 0.56 -12.22
C LYS A 159 2.51 -0.87 -11.99
N VAL A 160 1.99 -1.57 -10.99
CA VAL A 160 2.38 -2.96 -10.72
C VAL A 160 1.98 -3.88 -11.88
N LEU A 161 0.76 -3.78 -12.41
CA LEU A 161 0.35 -4.53 -13.61
C LEU A 161 1.26 -4.23 -14.81
N GLY A 162 1.67 -2.98 -14.97
CA GLY A 162 2.66 -2.55 -15.96
C GLY A 162 4.02 -3.26 -15.81
N LEU A 163 4.49 -3.48 -14.57
CA LEU A 163 5.73 -4.21 -14.30
C LEU A 163 5.65 -5.68 -14.74
N PHE A 164 4.53 -6.36 -14.46
CA PHE A 164 4.32 -7.75 -14.90
C PHE A 164 4.27 -7.85 -16.43
N LYS A 165 3.60 -6.89 -17.09
CA LYS A 165 3.57 -6.81 -18.56
C LYS A 165 4.96 -6.58 -19.14
N ALA A 166 5.73 -5.66 -18.57
CA ALA A 166 7.11 -5.38 -18.99
C ALA A 166 8.05 -6.56 -18.74
N ALA A 167 7.80 -7.36 -17.69
CA ALA A 167 8.49 -8.63 -17.42
C ALA A 167 8.08 -9.76 -18.38
N LYS A 168 7.17 -9.50 -19.34
CA LYS A 168 6.62 -10.47 -20.32
C LYS A 168 5.81 -11.60 -19.68
N LEU A 169 5.14 -11.34 -18.56
CA LEU A 169 4.33 -12.32 -17.82
C LEU A 169 2.83 -12.14 -18.13
N GLN A 170 2.46 -12.27 -19.40
CA GLN A 170 1.09 -11.96 -19.86
C GLN A 170 0.01 -12.85 -19.20
N THR A 171 0.29 -14.13 -18.98
CA THR A 171 -0.63 -15.04 -18.27
C THR A 171 -0.87 -14.63 -16.82
N ASP A 172 0.17 -14.13 -16.14
CA ASP A 172 0.05 -13.62 -14.78
C ASP A 172 -0.75 -12.32 -14.74
N VAL A 173 -0.55 -11.45 -15.73
CA VAL A 173 -1.34 -10.21 -15.89
C VAL A 173 -2.82 -10.55 -16.04
N GLU A 174 -3.18 -11.47 -16.94
CA GLU A 174 -4.57 -11.89 -17.16
C GLU A 174 -5.19 -12.50 -15.90
N LYS A 175 -4.43 -13.35 -15.19
CA LYS A 175 -4.86 -13.92 -13.91
C LYS A 175 -5.13 -12.83 -12.86
N LEU A 176 -4.21 -11.88 -12.71
CA LEU A 176 -4.35 -10.78 -11.75
C LEU A 176 -5.52 -9.87 -12.12
N PHE A 177 -5.72 -9.56 -13.40
CA PHE A 177 -6.92 -8.84 -13.87
C PHE A 177 -8.19 -9.61 -13.53
N GLY A 178 -8.24 -10.92 -13.81
CA GLY A 178 -9.39 -11.77 -13.45
C GLY A 178 -9.72 -11.67 -11.96
N LEU A 179 -8.71 -11.73 -11.09
CA LEU A 179 -8.89 -11.61 -9.63
C LEU A 179 -9.26 -10.19 -9.18
N LEU A 180 -8.70 -9.14 -9.79
CA LEU A 180 -9.01 -7.76 -9.43
C LEU A 180 -10.44 -7.35 -9.80
N TYR A 181 -10.96 -7.88 -10.92
CA TYR A 181 -12.26 -7.48 -11.48
C TYR A 181 -13.34 -8.56 -11.37
N GLN A 182 -13.08 -9.63 -10.61
CA GLN A 182 -14.07 -10.64 -10.27
C GLN A 182 -15.29 -10.01 -9.58
N GLU A 183 -16.49 -10.52 -9.86
CA GLU A 183 -17.69 -10.13 -9.11
C GLU A 183 -17.55 -10.59 -7.65
N GLY A 184 -17.44 -9.63 -6.74
CA GLY A 184 -17.21 -9.86 -5.31
C GLY A 184 -15.83 -9.38 -4.84
N PHE A 185 -15.59 -9.47 -3.53
CA PHE A 185 -14.31 -9.09 -2.96
C PHE A 185 -13.34 -10.28 -3.01
N SER A 186 -12.37 -10.24 -3.93
CA SER A 186 -11.47 -11.36 -4.20
C SER A 186 -10.41 -11.55 -3.11
N THR A 187 -9.84 -12.76 -3.06
CA THR A 187 -8.71 -13.10 -2.18
C THR A 187 -7.49 -12.20 -2.41
N LEU A 188 -7.29 -11.73 -3.65
CA LEU A 188 -6.23 -10.77 -3.97
C LEU A 188 -6.49 -9.42 -3.28
N ARG A 189 -7.71 -8.87 -3.40
CA ARG A 189 -8.06 -7.60 -2.72
C ARG A 189 -8.01 -7.73 -1.20
N GLU A 190 -8.37 -8.89 -0.66
CA GLU A 190 -8.23 -9.22 0.77
C GLU A 190 -6.75 -9.22 1.20
N SER A 191 -5.87 -9.86 0.43
CA SER A 191 -4.43 -9.85 0.67
C SER A 191 -3.84 -8.43 0.59
N MET A 192 -4.29 -7.60 -0.35
CA MET A 192 -3.88 -6.19 -0.43
C MET A 192 -4.27 -5.42 0.83
N ASN A 193 -5.49 -5.62 1.33
CA ASN A 193 -5.93 -4.99 2.58
C ASN A 193 -5.07 -5.43 3.76
N GLN A 194 -4.79 -6.73 3.90
CA GLN A 194 -3.94 -7.26 4.96
C GLN A 194 -2.53 -6.63 4.93
N GLU A 195 -1.93 -6.51 3.75
CA GLU A 195 -0.61 -5.91 3.60
C GLU A 195 -0.59 -4.41 3.95
N TRP A 196 -1.64 -3.68 3.56
CA TRP A 196 -1.77 -2.25 3.88
C TRP A 196 -2.04 -2.01 5.36
N LEU A 197 -2.89 -2.83 5.99
CA LEU A 197 -3.18 -2.80 7.44
C LEU A 197 -1.92 -3.13 8.24
N ALA A 198 -1.24 -4.24 7.92
CA ALA A 198 0.02 -4.61 8.58
C ALA A 198 1.10 -3.52 8.49
N SER A 199 1.06 -2.73 7.42
CA SER A 199 1.98 -1.61 7.20
C SER A 199 1.47 -0.27 7.77
N LYS A 200 0.29 -0.27 8.41
CA LYS A 200 -0.42 0.92 8.93
C LYS A 200 -0.60 2.02 7.87
N THR A 201 -0.92 1.62 6.63
CA THR A 201 -1.01 2.52 5.49
C THR A 201 -2.22 3.43 5.62
N LYS A 202 -2.04 4.76 5.65
CA LYS A 202 -3.18 5.69 5.78
C LYS A 202 -4.19 5.55 4.63
N PRO A 203 -5.51 5.74 4.89
CA PRO A 203 -6.54 5.68 3.86
C PRO A 203 -6.30 6.55 2.62
N ASP A 204 -5.75 7.76 2.78
CA ASP A 204 -5.45 8.67 1.67
C ASP A 204 -4.34 8.12 0.74
N VAL A 205 -3.37 7.40 1.31
CA VAL A 205 -2.31 6.74 0.54
C VAL A 205 -2.90 5.59 -0.24
N VAL A 206 -3.72 4.74 0.39
CA VAL A 206 -4.39 3.62 -0.28
C VAL A 206 -5.31 4.11 -1.41
N PHE A 207 -6.00 5.23 -1.22
CA PHE A 207 -6.79 5.89 -2.26
C PHE A 207 -5.95 6.15 -3.53
N ARG A 208 -4.73 6.68 -3.37
CA ARG A 208 -3.80 6.91 -4.49
C ARG A 208 -3.25 5.62 -5.08
N LEU A 209 -2.93 4.63 -4.25
CA LEU A 209 -2.43 3.31 -4.70
C LEU A 209 -3.48 2.57 -5.53
N LEU A 210 -4.77 2.76 -5.24
CA LEU A 210 -5.88 2.23 -6.03
C LEU A 210 -6.17 3.03 -7.32
N GLY A 211 -5.44 4.12 -7.57
CA GLY A 211 -5.62 4.93 -8.77
C GLY A 211 -6.86 5.84 -8.74
N LEU A 212 -7.42 6.12 -7.56
CA LEU A 212 -8.66 6.90 -7.41
C LEU A 212 -8.49 8.42 -7.56
N THR A 213 -7.40 8.87 -8.19
CA THR A 213 -7.08 10.29 -8.36
C THR A 213 -8.04 11.02 -9.31
N LYS A 214 -7.97 12.36 -9.31
CA LYS A 214 -8.86 13.25 -10.07
C LYS A 214 -9.04 12.80 -11.54
N GLY A 215 -10.30 12.64 -11.96
CA GLY A 215 -10.68 12.24 -13.32
C GLY A 215 -10.79 10.72 -13.57
N LEU A 216 -10.36 9.88 -12.62
CA LEU A 216 -10.45 8.40 -12.75
C LEU A 216 -11.60 7.77 -11.94
N LEU A 217 -12.19 8.51 -11.00
CA LEU A 217 -13.32 8.05 -10.20
C LEU A 217 -14.54 7.63 -11.03
N GLU A 218 -14.71 8.20 -12.23
CA GLU A 218 -15.86 7.90 -13.10
C GLU A 218 -15.87 6.48 -13.66
N LYS A 219 -14.72 5.81 -13.72
CA LYS A 219 -14.57 4.47 -14.34
C LYS A 219 -14.28 3.34 -13.34
N GLN A 220 -14.12 3.65 -12.06
CA GLN A 220 -13.49 2.74 -11.10
C GLN A 220 -14.34 2.44 -9.85
N SER A 221 -15.62 2.14 -10.02
CA SER A 221 -16.54 1.84 -8.89
C SER A 221 -16.04 0.71 -7.98
N LEU A 222 -15.42 -0.33 -8.53
CA LEU A 222 -14.84 -1.44 -7.74
C LEU A 222 -13.66 -0.99 -6.86
N ASN A 223 -12.83 -0.06 -7.32
CA ASN A 223 -11.71 0.43 -6.52
C ASN A 223 -12.19 1.38 -5.43
N VAL A 224 -13.24 2.18 -5.69
CA VAL A 224 -13.89 2.99 -4.64
C VAL A 224 -14.49 2.06 -3.58
N TYR A 225 -15.19 1.00 -4.00
CA TYR A 225 -15.74 0.00 -3.08
C TYR A 225 -14.64 -0.67 -2.22
N HIS A 226 -13.53 -1.09 -2.85
CA HIS A 226 -12.38 -1.65 -2.14
C HIS A 226 -11.78 -0.65 -1.15
N TRP A 227 -11.62 0.59 -1.55
CA TRP A 227 -11.08 1.62 -0.68
C TRP A 227 -11.98 1.88 0.55
N VAL A 228 -13.31 1.95 0.40
CA VAL A 228 -14.22 2.13 1.54
C VAL A 228 -14.18 0.93 2.48
N LEU A 229 -14.14 -0.30 1.95
CA LEU A 229 -13.94 -1.51 2.76
C LEU A 229 -12.61 -1.45 3.54
N TYR A 230 -11.53 -1.00 2.89
CA TYR A 230 -10.26 -0.80 3.56
C TYR A 230 -10.38 0.22 4.69
N CYS A 231 -11.02 1.37 4.44
CA CYS A 231 -11.24 2.40 5.46
C CYS A 231 -11.99 1.85 6.66
N GLN A 232 -13.02 1.02 6.44
CA GLN A 232 -13.75 0.37 7.52
C GLN A 232 -12.82 -0.50 8.38
N LYS A 233 -12.03 -1.39 7.76
CA LYS A 233 -11.09 -2.25 8.49
C LYS A 233 -10.02 -1.43 9.23
N PHE A 234 -9.49 -0.40 8.58
CA PHE A 234 -8.50 0.50 9.17
C PHE A 234 -9.04 1.21 10.42
N ARG A 235 -10.30 1.66 10.39
CA ARG A 235 -10.97 2.26 11.55
C ARG A 235 -11.19 1.27 12.69
N GLN A 236 -11.47 0.01 12.37
CA GLN A 236 -11.68 -1.04 13.38
C GLN A 236 -10.36 -1.45 14.06
N GLU A 237 -9.24 -1.36 13.34
CA GLU A 237 -7.91 -1.74 13.85
C GLU A 237 -7.14 -0.58 14.48
N TYR A 238 -7.42 0.66 14.04
CA TYR A 238 -6.68 1.85 14.44
C TYR A 238 -7.60 3.01 14.86
N ASP A 239 -7.46 3.43 16.12
CA ASP A 239 -8.03 4.67 16.63
C ASP A 239 -7.09 5.86 16.33
N GLY A 240 -7.65 7.00 15.89
CA GLY A 240 -6.87 8.22 15.69
C GLY A 240 -7.43 9.19 14.65
N LYS A 241 -6.73 10.30 14.43
CA LYS A 241 -7.15 11.33 13.46
C LYS A 241 -7.27 10.76 12.04
N ALA A 242 -6.34 9.89 11.62
CA ALA A 242 -6.34 9.31 10.28
C ALA A 242 -7.55 8.39 9.98
N SER A 243 -8.24 7.90 11.03
CA SER A 243 -9.45 7.09 10.93
C SER A 243 -10.74 7.92 11.06
N ALA A 244 -10.63 9.24 11.29
CA ALA A 244 -11.75 10.16 11.29
C ALA A 244 -12.42 10.27 9.92
N VAL A 245 -13.74 10.41 9.90
CA VAL A 245 -14.56 10.39 8.67
C VAL A 245 -14.18 11.53 7.74
N GLU A 246 -13.91 12.71 8.28
CA GLU A 246 -13.57 13.93 7.57
C GLU A 246 -12.25 13.74 6.79
N ASN A 247 -11.28 13.07 7.41
CA ASN A 247 -10.00 12.75 6.78
C ASN A 247 -10.14 11.66 5.71
N ILE A 248 -11.04 10.70 5.90
CA ILE A 248 -11.39 9.70 4.88
C ILE A 248 -12.11 10.38 3.70
N ALA A 249 -13.01 11.33 3.94
CA ALA A 249 -13.79 12.00 2.91
C ALA A 249 -12.97 12.99 2.08
N LYS A 250 -11.90 13.56 2.63
CA LYS A 250 -11.08 14.60 1.99
C LYS A 250 -10.52 14.21 0.60
N PRO A 251 -9.87 13.05 0.39
CA PRO A 251 -9.42 12.62 -0.94
C PRO A 251 -10.55 12.53 -1.97
N LEU A 252 -11.76 12.11 -1.56
CA LEU A 252 -12.93 12.11 -2.43
C LEU A 252 -13.33 13.54 -2.80
N LEU A 253 -13.41 14.47 -1.84
CA LEU A 253 -13.72 15.87 -2.11
C LEU A 253 -12.74 16.50 -3.12
N GLU A 254 -11.44 16.20 -2.99
CA GLU A 254 -10.39 16.71 -3.85
C GLU A 254 -10.44 16.11 -5.28
N ALA A 255 -10.71 14.81 -5.40
CA ALA A 255 -10.69 14.09 -6.68
C ALA A 255 -12.04 14.07 -7.42
N GLY A 256 -13.15 14.17 -6.68
CA GLY A 256 -14.51 13.93 -7.17
C GLY A 256 -15.18 15.12 -7.84
N THR A 257 -16.03 14.81 -8.82
CA THR A 257 -16.97 15.75 -9.43
C THR A 257 -18.18 15.95 -8.52
N VAL A 258 -18.81 17.13 -8.56
CA VAL A 258 -19.98 17.42 -7.71
C VAL A 258 -21.07 16.34 -7.83
N PRO A 259 -21.48 15.88 -9.04
CA PRO A 259 -22.48 14.82 -9.15
C PRO A 259 -22.06 13.52 -8.45
N ARG A 260 -20.81 13.10 -8.58
CA ARG A 260 -20.31 11.86 -7.93
C ARG A 260 -20.30 11.96 -6.42
N LEU A 261 -19.96 13.13 -5.88
CA LEU A 261 -19.96 13.37 -4.45
C LEU A 261 -21.39 13.41 -3.89
N LEU A 262 -22.33 13.96 -4.67
CA LEU A 262 -23.76 13.95 -4.31
C LEU A 262 -24.36 12.54 -4.33
N LEU A 263 -23.95 11.70 -5.27
CA LEU A 263 -24.51 10.36 -5.48
C LEU A 263 -23.64 9.25 -4.88
N PHE A 264 -22.67 9.58 -4.02
CA PHE A 264 -21.66 8.63 -3.54
C PHE A 264 -22.30 7.40 -2.88
N ARG A 265 -23.29 7.61 -2.02
CA ARG A 265 -24.04 6.53 -1.35
C ARG A 265 -24.75 5.59 -2.34
N GLU A 266 -25.20 6.10 -3.48
CA GLU A 266 -25.95 5.32 -4.47
C GLU A 266 -25.08 4.26 -5.16
N ASP A 267 -23.76 4.47 -5.21
CA ASP A 267 -22.80 3.47 -5.72
C ASP A 267 -22.70 2.22 -4.81
N PHE A 268 -23.25 2.28 -3.59
CA PHE A 268 -23.14 1.22 -2.57
C PHE A 268 -24.45 0.46 -2.29
N VAL A 269 -25.51 0.65 -3.09
CA VAL A 269 -26.83 0.03 -2.86
C VAL A 269 -26.76 -1.51 -2.75
N ARG A 270 -25.85 -2.16 -3.49
CA ARG A 270 -25.64 -3.63 -3.42
C ARG A 270 -24.97 -4.06 -2.10
N ALA A 271 -24.15 -3.20 -1.51
CA ALA A 271 -23.43 -3.49 -0.26
C ALA A 271 -24.36 -3.54 0.96
N ASN A 272 -25.50 -2.85 0.90
CA ASN A 272 -26.52 -2.80 1.94
C ASN A 272 -27.04 -4.19 2.39
N ARG A 273 -26.98 -5.20 1.51
CA ARG A 273 -27.42 -6.56 1.85
C ARG A 273 -26.39 -7.40 2.59
N VAL A 274 -25.10 -7.10 2.44
CA VAL A 274 -23.99 -7.98 2.88
C VAL A 274 -23.17 -7.37 4.02
N HIS A 275 -23.07 -6.04 4.09
CA HIS A 275 -22.22 -5.35 5.06
C HIS A 275 -22.93 -4.15 5.68
N LYS A 276 -23.75 -4.36 6.72
CA LYS A 276 -24.48 -3.27 7.40
C LYS A 276 -23.54 -2.21 7.99
N ASP A 277 -22.44 -2.63 8.60
CA ASP A 277 -21.45 -1.71 9.17
C ASP A 277 -20.73 -0.88 8.11
N LEU A 278 -20.59 -1.41 6.89
CA LEU A 278 -20.05 -0.66 5.75
C LEU A 278 -21.00 0.46 5.35
N MET A 279 -22.32 0.22 5.33
CA MET A 279 -23.29 1.26 5.01
C MET A 279 -23.27 2.40 6.04
N LYS A 280 -23.09 2.10 7.32
CA LYS A 280 -22.91 3.15 8.34
C LYS A 280 -21.71 4.05 8.01
N LEU A 281 -20.59 3.46 7.56
CA LEU A 281 -19.43 4.24 7.11
C LEU A 281 -19.75 5.05 5.85
N VAL A 282 -20.43 4.47 4.88
CA VAL A 282 -20.84 5.15 3.64
C VAL A 282 -21.73 6.36 3.95
N ASP A 283 -22.70 6.21 4.85
CA ASP A 283 -23.59 7.30 5.28
C ASP A 283 -22.78 8.42 5.96
N MET A 284 -21.89 8.08 6.90
CA MET A 284 -20.99 9.07 7.52
C MET A 284 -20.11 9.79 6.49
N ILE A 285 -19.55 9.07 5.51
CA ILE A 285 -18.76 9.69 4.43
C ILE A 285 -19.66 10.62 3.61
N GLN A 286 -20.89 10.21 3.27
CA GLN A 286 -21.84 11.03 2.51
C GLN A 286 -22.14 12.35 3.21
N ASP A 287 -22.34 12.32 4.53
CA ASP A 287 -22.58 13.52 5.33
C ASP A 287 -21.36 14.47 5.29
N ALA A 288 -20.15 13.94 5.50
CA ALA A 288 -18.91 14.72 5.42
C ALA A 288 -18.65 15.27 4.00
N LEU A 289 -19.07 14.54 2.97
CA LEU A 289 -19.02 15.03 1.60
C LEU A 289 -19.99 16.20 1.38
N TYR A 290 -21.21 16.14 1.93
CA TYR A 290 -22.16 17.25 1.87
C TYR A 290 -21.63 18.49 2.56
N GLU A 291 -21.12 18.35 3.79
CA GLU A 291 -20.47 19.46 4.50
C GLU A 291 -19.32 20.06 3.68
N GLY A 292 -18.44 19.23 3.12
CA GLY A 292 -17.35 19.68 2.26
C GLY A 292 -17.82 20.39 0.99
N LEU A 293 -18.92 19.94 0.37
CA LEU A 293 -19.53 20.61 -0.79
C LEU A 293 -20.06 22.00 -0.43
N ILE A 294 -20.66 22.15 0.75
CA ILE A 294 -21.23 23.41 1.25
C ILE A 294 -20.10 24.37 1.63
N GLU A 295 -19.19 23.92 2.48
CA GLU A 295 -18.18 24.78 3.10
C GLU A 295 -17.02 25.09 2.17
N THR A 296 -16.50 24.08 1.48
CA THR A 296 -15.27 24.21 0.67
C THR A 296 -15.60 24.55 -0.77
N LYS A 297 -16.57 23.84 -1.39
CA LYS A 297 -16.94 24.06 -2.80
C LYS A 297 -18.06 25.10 -2.99
N LYS A 298 -18.65 25.63 -1.91
CA LYS A 298 -19.72 26.64 -1.93
C LYS A 298 -20.92 26.24 -2.80
N ILE A 299 -21.26 24.96 -2.80
CA ILE A 299 -22.39 24.42 -3.57
C ILE A 299 -23.69 24.69 -2.81
N SER A 300 -24.64 25.33 -3.49
CA SER A 300 -26.02 25.51 -3.00
C SER A 300 -26.95 24.43 -3.56
N PRO A 301 -28.15 24.23 -3.00
CA PRO A 301 -29.13 23.27 -3.53
C PRO A 301 -29.46 23.50 -5.00
N VAL A 302 -29.56 24.77 -5.43
CA VAL A 302 -29.81 25.14 -6.84
C VAL A 302 -28.64 24.71 -7.74
N LEU A 303 -27.39 24.91 -7.30
CA LEU A 303 -26.21 24.46 -8.06
C LEU A 303 -26.11 22.94 -8.08
N ALA A 304 -26.37 22.27 -6.95
CA ALA A 304 -26.41 20.81 -6.88
C ALA A 304 -27.44 20.22 -7.87
N TYR A 305 -28.66 20.77 -7.91
CA TYR A 305 -29.68 20.39 -8.89
C TYR A 305 -29.16 20.53 -10.33
N ARG A 306 -28.56 21.68 -10.68
CA ARG A 306 -27.99 21.89 -12.03
C ARG A 306 -26.91 20.87 -12.38
N HIS A 307 -26.02 20.58 -11.44
CA HIS A 307 -24.97 19.57 -11.63
C HIS A 307 -25.57 18.17 -11.88
N LEU A 308 -26.58 17.77 -11.10
CA LEU A 308 -27.27 16.50 -11.29
C LEU A 308 -28.03 16.43 -12.62
N GLN A 309 -28.68 17.52 -13.05
CA GLN A 309 -29.35 17.57 -14.36
C GLN A 309 -28.37 17.42 -15.50
N TRP A 310 -27.22 18.12 -15.46
CA TRP A 310 -26.19 17.97 -16.48
C TRP A 310 -25.64 16.55 -16.54
N TYR A 311 -25.39 15.96 -15.37
CA TYR A 311 -24.95 14.57 -15.27
C TYR A 311 -25.97 13.60 -15.88
N LYS A 312 -27.28 13.85 -15.67
CA LYS A 312 -28.36 13.06 -16.26
C LYS A 312 -28.44 13.18 -17.77
N ILE A 313 -28.20 14.36 -18.33
CA ILE A 313 -28.17 14.55 -19.78
C ILE A 313 -27.01 13.75 -20.40
N GLN A 314 -25.85 13.72 -19.74
CA GLN A 314 -24.67 13.00 -20.21
C GLN A 314 -24.75 11.49 -19.99
N ASN A 315 -25.43 11.05 -18.93
CA ASN A 315 -25.50 9.65 -18.49
C ASN A 315 -26.94 9.19 -18.27
N ALA A 316 -27.81 9.41 -19.26
CA ALA A 316 -29.27 9.20 -19.17
C ALA A 316 -29.71 7.79 -18.74
N SER A 317 -28.82 6.80 -18.84
CA SER A 317 -29.03 5.41 -18.43
C SER A 317 -28.53 5.07 -17.01
N GLN A 318 -27.87 5.99 -16.29
CA GLN A 318 -27.15 5.68 -15.04
C GLN A 318 -27.69 6.37 -13.78
N LEU A 319 -28.62 7.33 -13.86
CA LEU A 319 -29.21 7.87 -12.62
C LEU A 319 -30.25 6.93 -12.02
N PRO A 320 -30.23 6.72 -10.70
CA PRO A 320 -31.36 6.18 -9.97
C PRO A 320 -32.60 7.03 -10.19
N LYS A 321 -33.76 6.37 -10.29
CA LYS A 321 -35.06 7.01 -10.58
C LYS A 321 -35.60 7.89 -9.43
N SER A 322 -34.86 8.03 -8.32
CA SER A 322 -35.30 8.72 -7.10
C SER A 322 -34.22 9.69 -6.63
N SER A 323 -34.53 10.99 -6.62
CA SER A 323 -33.63 12.08 -6.28
C SER A 323 -33.45 12.30 -4.76
N SER A 324 -33.36 11.22 -3.97
CA SER A 324 -33.18 11.37 -2.51
C SER A 324 -31.88 12.12 -2.20
N ALA A 325 -30.84 11.93 -3.00
CA ALA A 325 -29.56 12.65 -2.82
C ALA A 325 -29.71 14.18 -2.83
N LEU A 326 -30.61 14.75 -3.64
CA LEU A 326 -30.84 16.20 -3.65
C LEU A 326 -31.61 16.65 -2.42
N GLU A 327 -32.59 15.87 -1.98
CA GLU A 327 -33.37 16.15 -0.78
C GLU A 327 -32.48 16.07 0.47
N ASP A 328 -31.66 15.02 0.56
CA ASP A 328 -30.68 14.81 1.63
C ASP A 328 -29.66 15.96 1.67
N PHE A 329 -29.10 16.33 0.52
CA PHE A 329 -28.17 17.47 0.42
C PHE A 329 -28.82 18.79 0.81
N THR A 330 -30.07 19.03 0.38
CA THR A 330 -30.81 20.27 0.72
C THR A 330 -31.05 20.35 2.23
N SER A 331 -31.42 19.23 2.85
CA SER A 331 -31.61 19.14 4.30
C SER A 331 -30.29 19.41 5.06
N ALA A 332 -29.17 18.88 4.57
CA ALA A 332 -27.84 19.17 5.13
C ALA A 332 -27.48 20.66 4.98
N TYR A 333 -27.75 21.26 3.82
CA TYR A 333 -27.52 22.68 3.57
C TYR A 333 -28.31 23.59 4.52
N GLU A 334 -29.60 23.31 4.70
CA GLU A 334 -30.46 24.09 5.61
C GLU A 334 -30.00 23.99 7.06
N SER A 335 -29.63 22.78 7.50
CA SER A 335 -29.09 22.53 8.83
C SER A 335 -27.80 23.31 9.08
N HIS A 336 -26.89 23.31 8.08
CA HIS A 336 -25.66 24.07 8.14
C HIS A 336 -25.93 25.58 8.24
N MET A 337 -26.80 26.12 7.40
CA MET A 337 -27.17 27.55 7.43
C MET A 337 -27.86 27.96 8.74
N ALA A 338 -28.67 27.09 9.33
CA ALA A 338 -29.27 27.32 10.64
C ALA A 338 -28.22 27.36 11.76
N SER A 339 -27.17 26.54 11.67
CA SER A 339 -26.07 26.52 12.65
C SER A 339 -25.25 27.81 12.63
N LEU A 340 -25.04 28.40 11.44
CA LEU A 340 -24.32 29.66 11.28
C LEU A 340 -25.09 30.86 11.84
N LYS A 341 -26.43 30.84 11.78
CA LYS A 341 -27.28 31.90 12.36
C LYS A 341 -27.31 31.91 13.89
N LYS A 342 -26.87 30.83 14.53
CA LYS A 342 -26.83 30.67 15.99
C LYS A 342 -25.47 31.05 16.61
N LYS A 343 -24.44 31.25 15.77
CA LYS A 343 -23.13 31.77 16.16
C LYS A 343 -23.09 33.27 15.87
#